data_AF-A0A2C9W7P9-F1
#
_entry.id   AF-A0A2C9W7P9-F1
#
_cell.length_a   1.000
_cell.length_b   1.000
_cell.length_c   1.000
_cell.angle_alpha   90.00
_cell.angle_beta   90.00
_cell.angle_gamma   90.00
#
_symmetry.space_group_name_H-M   'P 1'
#
loop_
_entity.id
_entity.type
_entity.pdbx_description
1 polymer ?
#
loop_
_entity_poly.entity_id
_entity_poly.type
_entity_poly.pdbx_seq_one_letter_code
_entity_poly.pdbx_strand_id
1 'polypeptide(L)'
;MSSCEALSRRKLRRVNMTNVLGERLELTIHCKSKDDDLGIIKIPFNGYYSFRFHPNAFDTTLFFCNTAWRGQSHWFDIYMSERDRYKCPNQ
;
A
#
# COMPACT_ATOMS: atom_id res chain seq x y z
N MET A 1 19.17 13.55 -16.08
CA MET A 1 18.13 12.51 -15.93
C MET A 1 18.40 11.83 -14.61
N SER A 2 17.53 12.00 -13.60
CA SER A 2 17.77 11.46 -12.26
C SER A 2 17.63 9.93 -12.28
N SER A 3 18.73 9.29 -12.68
CA SER A 3 18.99 7.87 -12.45
C SER A 3 19.11 7.71 -10.95
N CYS A 4 17.98 7.50 -10.26
CA CYS A 4 18.04 6.98 -8.89
C CYS A 4 18.79 5.66 -8.97
N GLU A 5 20.07 5.77 -8.63
CA GLU A 5 21.19 4.90 -8.97
C GLU A 5 20.83 3.42 -9.03
N ALA A 6 21.23 2.84 -10.16
CA ALA A 6 21.28 1.42 -10.38
C ALA A 6 22.07 0.73 -9.28
N LEU A 7 21.39 0.03 -8.37
CA LEU A 7 21.93 -1.17 -7.75
C LEU A 7 20.82 -2.20 -7.63
N SER A 8 21.02 -3.28 -8.40
CA SER A 8 20.33 -4.56 -8.38
C SER A 8 20.35 -5.19 -6.98
N ARG A 9 19.50 -4.67 -6.10
CA ARG A 9 19.04 -5.29 -4.85
C ARG A 9 17.52 -5.16 -4.86
N ARG A 10 16.79 -6.22 -4.52
CA ARG A 10 15.31 -6.20 -4.48
C ARG A 10 14.85 -4.89 -3.82
N LYS A 11 14.17 -4.03 -4.58
CA LYS A 11 13.87 -2.67 -4.15
C LYS A 11 12.78 -2.71 -3.09
N LEU A 12 13.13 -2.46 -1.83
CA LEU A 12 12.18 -2.36 -0.73
C LEU A 12 11.16 -1.27 -1.02
N ARG A 13 9.88 -1.61 -1.01
CA ARG A 13 8.76 -0.69 -1.17
C ARG A 13 8.12 -0.42 0.17
N ARG A 14 7.64 0.81 0.36
CA ARG A 14 6.85 1.24 1.51
C ARG A 14 5.54 1.77 0.98
N VAL A 15 4.43 1.31 1.54
CA VAL A 15 3.10 1.89 1.30
C VAL A 15 2.63 2.50 2.60
N ASN A 16 2.08 3.71 2.50
CA ASN A 16 1.51 4.45 3.63
C ASN A 16 0.04 4.76 3.33
N MET A 17 -0.84 4.45 4.28
CA MET A 17 -2.27 4.71 4.21
C MET A 17 -2.65 5.59 5.40
N THR A 18 -3.12 6.80 5.14
CA THR A 18 -3.54 7.78 6.16
C THR A 18 -5.04 7.98 6.10
N ASN A 19 -5.71 7.93 7.25
CA ASN A 19 -7.14 8.20 7.32
C ASN A 19 -7.41 9.70 7.50
N VAL A 20 -7.92 10.32 6.43
CA VAL A 20 -8.32 11.74 6.39
C VAL A 20 -9.82 11.92 6.11
N LEU A 21 -10.64 10.90 6.39
CA LEU A 21 -12.08 10.90 6.07
C LEU A 21 -12.90 11.92 6.87
N GLY A 22 -12.40 12.33 8.05
CA GLY A 22 -13.05 13.28 8.95
C GLY A 22 -13.10 12.79 10.41
N GLU A 23 -13.42 13.71 11.33
CA GLU A 23 -13.47 13.39 12.75
C GLU A 23 -14.44 12.24 13.07
N ARG A 24 -14.04 11.35 13.98
CA ARG A 24 -14.79 10.16 14.42
C ARG A 24 -15.08 9.13 13.31
N LEU A 25 -14.40 9.22 12.18
CA LEU A 25 -14.44 8.19 11.13
C LEU A 25 -13.26 7.26 11.30
N GLU A 26 -13.54 5.99 11.64
CA GLU A 26 -12.56 4.91 11.61
C GLU A 26 -12.56 4.28 10.22
N LEU A 27 -11.37 4.19 9.62
CA LEU A 27 -11.14 3.50 8.35
C LEU A 27 -10.72 2.07 8.66
N THR A 28 -11.53 1.10 8.28
CA THR A 28 -11.15 -0.33 8.32
C THR A 28 -10.56 -0.71 6.97
N ILE A 29 -9.36 -1.27 6.97
CA ILE A 29 -8.71 -1.80 5.76
C ILE A 29 -8.46 -3.30 5.89
N HIS A 30 -8.61 -4.03 4.79
CA HIS A 30 -8.15 -5.41 4.66
C HIS A 30 -7.35 -5.55 3.38
N CYS A 31 -6.03 -5.62 3.51
CA CYS A 31 -5.10 -5.62 2.40
C CYS A 31 -4.50 -7.00 2.16
N LYS A 32 -4.44 -7.41 0.90
CA LYS A 32 -3.88 -8.69 0.48
C LYS A 32 -3.06 -8.54 -0.80
N SER A 33 -2.11 -9.45 -0.97
CA SER A 33 -1.49 -9.77 -2.25
C SER A 33 -1.86 -11.20 -2.64
N LYS A 34 -1.27 -11.71 -3.73
CA LYS A 34 -1.36 -13.13 -4.07
C LYS A 34 -0.75 -14.03 -2.98
N ASP A 35 0.32 -13.55 -2.34
CA ASP A 35 1.19 -14.36 -1.48
C ASP A 35 1.06 -13.99 0.01
N ASP A 36 0.57 -12.78 0.33
CA ASP A 36 0.53 -12.22 1.69
C ASP A 36 -0.87 -11.71 2.06
N ASP A 37 -1.32 -11.99 3.28
CA ASP A 37 -2.51 -11.35 3.89
C ASP A 37 -2.04 -10.46 5.05
N LEU A 38 -2.27 -9.16 4.94
CA LEU A 38 -1.88 -8.19 5.98
C LEU A 38 -2.92 -8.11 7.11
N GLY A 39 -4.05 -8.80 6.96
CA GLY A 39 -5.13 -8.83 7.91
C GLY A 39 -5.99 -7.56 7.91
N ILE A 40 -6.89 -7.50 8.89
CA ILE A 40 -7.82 -6.38 9.09
C ILE A 40 -7.18 -5.38 10.05
N ILE A 41 -7.11 -4.12 9.62
CA ILE A 41 -6.51 -3.03 10.38
C ILE A 41 -7.52 -1.89 10.49
N LYS A 42 -7.62 -1.30 11.67
CA LYS A 42 -8.48 -0.15 11.96
C LYS A 42 -7.63 1.09 12.16
N ILE A 43 -7.86 2.12 11.35
CA ILE A 43 -7.10 3.35 11.34
C ILE A 43 -8.01 4.48 11.85
N PRO A 44 -7.76 5.04 13.06
CA PRO A 44 -8.55 6.16 13.57
C PRO A 44 -8.31 7.42 12.71
N PHE A 45 -9.16 8.44 12.87
CA PHE A 45 -8.97 9.73 12.19
C PHE A 45 -7.58 10.32 12.49
N ASN A 46 -6.90 10.83 11.45
CA ASN A 46 -5.50 11.27 11.46
C ASN A 46 -4.47 10.17 11.81
N GLY A 47 -4.90 8.92 11.94
CA GLY A 47 -4.02 7.76 12.05
C GLY A 47 -3.46 7.34 10.70
N TYR A 48 -2.41 6.51 10.75
CA TYR A 48 -1.85 5.89 9.56
C TYR A 48 -1.47 4.43 9.82
N TYR A 49 -1.43 3.66 8.75
CA TYR A 49 -0.83 2.33 8.70
C TYR A 49 0.19 2.29 7.58
N SER A 50 1.34 1.67 7.85
CA SER A 50 2.38 1.50 6.83
C SER A 50 2.98 0.11 6.92
N PHE A 51 3.32 -0.44 5.76
CA PHE A 51 4.04 -1.70 5.66
C PHE A 51 5.12 -1.61 4.59
N ARG A 52 6.08 -2.52 4.66
CA ARG A 52 7.16 -2.63 3.69
C ARG A 52 7.22 -4.03 3.14
N PHE A 53 7.55 -4.16 1.86
CA PHE A 53 7.67 -5.43 1.17
C PHE A 53 8.69 -5.34 0.03
N HIS A 54 9.11 -6.50 -0.46
CA HIS A 54 9.90 -6.60 -1.67
C HIS A 54 9.00 -7.11 -2.81
N PRO A 55 8.93 -6.42 -3.96
CA PRO A 55 8.25 -6.97 -5.12
C PRO A 55 8.83 -8.34 -5.50
N ASN A 56 7.98 -9.21 -6.02
CA ASN A 56 8.39 -10.52 -6.50
C ASN A 56 9.36 -10.38 -7.69
N ALA A 57 10.15 -11.42 -7.94
CA ALA A 57 11.19 -11.38 -8.97
C ALA A 57 10.65 -11.25 -10.40
N PHE A 58 9.35 -11.47 -10.59
CA PHE A 58 8.67 -11.40 -11.89
C PHE A 58 7.96 -10.05 -12.11
N ASP A 59 8.14 -9.06 -11.23
CA ASP A 59 7.49 -7.74 -11.32
C ASP A 59 5.96 -7.79 -11.50
N THR A 60 5.30 -8.73 -10.82
CA THR A 60 3.84 -8.95 -10.87
C THR A 60 3.15 -8.71 -9.53
N THR A 61 3.84 -8.13 -8.55
CA THR A 61 3.26 -7.89 -7.23
C THR A 61 2.11 -6.89 -7.31
N LEU A 62 0.99 -7.29 -6.74
CA LEU A 62 -0.24 -6.51 -6.59
C LEU A 62 -0.66 -6.57 -5.14
N PHE A 63 -0.88 -5.41 -4.51
CA PHE A 63 -1.61 -5.31 -3.25
C PHE A 63 -2.92 -4.59 -3.49
N PHE A 64 -4.02 -5.25 -3.16
CA PHE A 64 -5.37 -4.73 -3.23
C PHE A 64 -5.96 -4.72 -1.82
N CYS A 65 -6.66 -3.64 -1.49
CA CYS A 65 -7.26 -3.46 -0.17
C CYS A 65 -8.75 -3.19 -0.31
N ASN A 66 -9.55 -3.89 0.50
CA ASN A 66 -10.88 -3.40 0.79
C ASN A 66 -10.77 -2.32 1.86
N THR A 67 -11.42 -1.20 1.64
CA THR A 67 -11.48 -0.08 2.58
C THR A 67 -12.94 0.17 2.92
N ALA A 68 -13.25 0.28 4.21
CA ALA A 68 -14.61 0.41 4.68
C ALA A 68 -14.73 1.46 5.79
N TRP A 69 -15.75 2.30 5.68
CA TRP A 69 -16.10 3.33 6.67
C TRP A 69 -17.60 3.66 6.56
N ARG A 70 -18.29 3.86 7.70
CA ARG A 70 -19.74 4.23 7.74
C ARG A 70 -20.65 3.45 6.78
N GLY A 71 -20.47 2.13 6.69
CA GLY A 71 -21.29 1.28 5.82
C GLY A 71 -20.98 1.40 4.32
N GLN A 72 -20.00 2.19 3.94
CA GLN A 72 -19.42 2.22 2.59
C GLN A 72 -18.22 1.30 2.52
N SER A 73 -17.98 0.71 1.34
CA SER A 73 -16.84 -0.18 1.09
C SER A 73 -16.33 0.02 -0.34
N HIS A 74 -15.02 0.18 -0.49
CA HIS A 74 -14.36 0.36 -1.77
C HIS A 74 -13.06 -0.43 -1.84
N TRP A 75 -12.82 -1.05 -2.99
CA TRP A 75 -11.56 -1.74 -3.29
C TRP A 75 -10.57 -0.80 -3.97
N PHE A 76 -9.32 -0.86 -3.54
CA PHE A 76 -8.23 -0.07 -4.11
C PHE A 76 -6.98 -0.93 -4.34
N ASP A 77 -6.39 -0.80 -5.52
CA ASP A 77 -5.06 -1.33 -5.83
C ASP A 77 -3.99 -0.38 -5.30
N ILE A 78 -3.67 -0.54 -4.01
CA ILE A 78 -2.74 0.33 -3.28
C ILE A 78 -1.30 0.21 -3.81
N TYR A 79 -0.95 -0.90 -4.45
CA TYR A 79 0.33 -1.09 -5.14
C TYR A 79 0.16 -1.99 -6.35
N MET A 80 0.72 -1.58 -7.49
CA MET A 80 0.83 -2.42 -8.68
C MET A 80 2.25 -2.31 -9.22
N SER A 81 2.97 -3.42 -9.40
CA SER A 81 4.34 -3.41 -9.92
C SER A 81 4.46 -2.66 -11.25
N GLU A 82 3.54 -2.88 -12.19
CA GLU A 82 3.55 -2.20 -13.49
C GLU A 82 3.47 -0.66 -13.36
N ARG A 83 2.59 -0.17 -12.47
CA ARG A 83 2.38 1.26 -12.19
C ARG A 83 3.51 1.88 -11.37
N ASP A 84 4.03 1.15 -10.39
CA ASP A 84 4.84 1.72 -9.31
C ASP A 84 6.33 1.36 -9.38
N ARG A 85 6.76 0.44 -10.26
CA ARG A 85 8.18 0.01 -10.35
C ARG A 85 9.14 1.15 -10.63
N TYR A 86 8.73 2.14 -11.42
CA TYR A 86 9.57 3.28 -11.77
C TYR A 86 9.58 4.41 -10.73
N LYS A 87 8.73 4.34 -9.70
CA LYS A 87 8.76 5.31 -8.60
C LYS A 87 10.03 5.17 -7.77
N CYS A 88 10.58 6.28 -7.32
CA CYS A 88 11.74 6.29 -6.43
C CYS A 88 11.34 5.74 -5.04
N PRO A 89 12.23 5.00 -4.36
CA PRO A 89 12.01 4.64 -2.97
C PRO A 89 12.22 5.92 -2.13
N ASN A 90 11.27 6.27 -1.26
CA ASN A 90 11.24 7.49 -0.41
C ASN A 90 10.61 8.75 -1.05
N GLN A 91 9.52 8.59 -1.78
CA GLN A 91 8.55 9.67 -1.92
C GLN A 91 7.46 9.52 -0.86
#